data_AF-A0A0V8HVV0-F1
#
_entry.id   AF-A0A0V8HVV0-F1
#
_cell.length_a   1.000
_cell.length_b   1.000
_cell.length_c   1.000
_cell.angle_alpha   90.00
_cell.angle_beta   90.00
_cell.angle_gamma   90.00
#
_symmetry.space_group_name_H-M   'P 1'
#
loop_
_entity.id
_entity.type
_entity.pdbx_description
1 polymer ?
#
loop_
_entity_poly.entity_id
_entity_poly.type
_entity_poly.pdbx_seq_one_letter_code
_entity_poly.pdbx_strand_id
1 'polypeptide(L)' 'MHLLRFASWPDVPFRGHNIRFFNLLDEYTKTALVVVARQYFKGAGVGADLEDIIAATRFQWVFAQCDIGS' A
#
# COMPACT_ATOMS: atom_id res chain seq x y z
N MET A 1 18.19 5.82 3.84
CA MET A 1 17.34 4.97 4.71
C MET A 1 15.90 5.25 4.31
N HIS A 2 15.24 4.29 3.69
CA HIS A 2 13.88 4.47 3.15
C HIS A 2 12.85 4.19 4.26
N LEU A 3 11.96 5.17 4.50
CA LEU A 3 10.80 5.03 5.37
C LEU A 3 9.61 4.81 4.47
N LEU A 4 8.90 3.69 4.66
CA LEU A 4 7.79 3.34 3.81
C LEU A 4 6.48 3.51 4.57
N ARG A 5 5.59 4.30 3.98
CA ARG A 5 4.26 4.56 4.52
C ARG A 5 3.20 3.86 3.70
N PHE A 6 2.30 3.18 4.40
CA PHE A 6 1.05 2.70 3.86
C PHE A 6 -0.03 3.73 4.13
N ALA A 7 -0.54 4.31 3.05
CA ALA A 7 -1.67 5.22 3.10
C ALA A 7 -2.85 4.56 2.38
N SER A 8 -3.93 4.31 3.11
CA SER A 8 -5.21 3.97 2.50
C SER A 8 -5.92 5.26 2.08
N TRP A 9 -6.44 5.29 0.87
CA TRP A 9 -7.31 6.37 0.41
C TRP A 9 -8.77 6.06 0.74
N PRO A 10 -9.63 7.09 0.87
CA PRO A 10 -11.06 6.91 0.99
C PRO A 10 -11.61 6.04 -0.15
N ASP A 11 -12.70 5.34 0.11
CA ASP A 11 -13.37 4.53 -0.89
C ASP A 11 -13.87 5.40 -2.05
N VAL A 12 -13.48 5.04 -3.27
CA VAL A 12 -13.87 5.72 -4.51
C VAL A 12 -14.94 4.90 -5.21
N PRO A 13 -16.15 5.44 -5.47
CA PRO A 13 -17.17 4.75 -6.23
C PRO A 13 -16.75 4.64 -7.70
N PHE A 14 -16.68 3.41 -8.22
CA PHE A 14 -16.38 3.12 -9.62
C PHE A 14 -17.24 1.96 -10.12
N ARG A 15 -18.02 2.20 -11.18
CA ARG A 15 -18.91 1.20 -11.83
C ARG A 15 -19.85 0.47 -10.85
N GLY A 16 -20.39 1.19 -9.86
CA GLY A 16 -21.31 0.62 -8.87
C GLY A 16 -20.64 -0.12 -7.70
N HIS A 17 -19.31 -0.07 -7.62
CA HIS A 17 -18.54 -0.66 -6.53
C HIS A 17 -17.70 0.40 -5.82
N ASN A 18 -17.49 0.25 -4.53
CA ASN A 18 -16.52 1.06 -3.79
C ASN A 18 -15.14 0.41 -3.93
N ILE A 19 -14.17 1.15 -4.44
CA ILE A 19 -12.79 0.72 -4.60
C ILE A 19 -11.94 1.48 -3.59
N ARG A 20 -11.20 0.74 -2.77
CA ARG A 20 -10.18 1.31 -1.88
C ARG A 20 -8.82 1.22 -2.56
N PHE A 21 -8.02 2.27 -2.42
CA PHE A 21 -6.64 2.29 -2.91
C PHE A 21 -5.67 2.26 -1.74
N PHE A 22 -4.63 1.45 -1.86
CA PHE A 22 -3.51 1.41 -0.93
C PHE A 22 -2.26 1.84 -1.66
N ASN A 23 -1.64 2.89 -1.12
CA ASN A 23 -0.40 3.41 -1.66
C ASN A 23 0.73 3.01 -0.72
N LEU A 24 1.76 2.41 -1.31
CA LEU A 24 3.07 2.30 -0.70
C LEU A 24 3.88 3.51 -1.15
N LEU A 25 4.21 4.38 -0.21
CA LEU A 25 4.95 5.61 -0.44
C LEU A 25 6.33 5.51 0.21
N ASP A 26 7.38 5.82 -0.54
CA ASP A 26 8.68 6.14 0.06
C ASP A 26 8.64 7.59 0.56
N GLU A 27 8.60 7.75 1.88
CA GLU A 27 8.50 9.05 2.55
C GLU A 27 9.76 9.90 2.33
N TYR A 28 10.91 9.28 2.05
CA TYR A 28 12.14 10.02 1.80
C TYR A 28 12.14 10.70 0.44
N THR A 29 11.73 9.97 -0.60
CA THR A 29 11.69 10.45 -1.99
C THR A 29 10.35 11.05 -2.38
N LYS A 30 9.31 10.88 -1.55
CA LYS A 30 7.91 11.24 -1.82
C LYS A 30 7.34 10.55 -3.06
N THR A 31 7.93 9.42 -3.48
CA THR A 31 7.43 8.64 -4.61
C THR A 31 6.46 7.56 -4.17
N ALA A 32 5.36 7.41 -4.90
CA ALA A 32 4.53 6.23 -4.81
C ALA A 32 5.24 5.08 -5.52
N LEU A 33 5.60 4.06 -4.74
CA LEU A 33 6.23 2.85 -5.25
C LEU A 33 5.17 1.93 -5.85
N VAL A 34 4.03 1.80 -5.18
CA VAL A 34 2.93 0.92 -5.62
C VAL A 34 1.59 1.49 -5.21
N VAL A 35 0.61 1.34 -6.11
CA VAL A 35 -0.81 1.65 -5.86
C VAL A 35 -1.62 0.39 -6.13
N VAL A 36 -2.24 -0.16 -5.09
CA VAL A 36 -3.10 -1.35 -5.20
C VAL A 36 -4.55 -0.93 -5.04
N ALA A 37 -5.37 -1.18 -6.07
CA ALA A 37 -6.80 -0.93 -6.04
C ALA A 37 -7.55 -2.24 -5.75
N ARG A 38 -8.34 -2.31 -4.68
CA ARG A 38 -9.23 -3.45 -4.43
C ARG A 38 -10.59 -3.01 -3.90
N GLN A 39 -11.62 -3.76 -4.27
CA GLN A 39 -12.97 -3.59 -3.73
C GLN A 39 -13.08 -4.07 -2.27
N TYR A 40 -12.28 -5.09 -1.90
CA TYR A 40 -12.27 -5.66 -0.55
C TYR A 40 -10.84 -5.91 -0.10
N PHE A 41 -10.50 -5.42 1.09
CA PHE A 41 -9.23 -5.69 1.75
C PHE A 41 -9.43 -6.72 2.86
N LYS A 42 -8.81 -7.89 2.70
CA LYS A 42 -8.56 -8.81 3.82
C LYS A 42 -7.09 -8.66 4.17
N GLY A 43 -6.76 -8.54 5.47
CA GLY A 43 -5.38 -8.34 5.92
C GLY A 43 -4.38 -9.34 5.32
N ALA A 44 -4.79 -10.59 5.13
CA ALA A 44 -3.97 -11.62 4.48
C ALA A 44 -3.60 -11.31 3.02
N GLY A 45 -4.48 -10.62 2.27
CA GLY A 45 -4.20 -10.22 0.88
C GLY A 45 -3.19 -9.09 0.78
N VAL A 46 -3.16 -8.19 1.76
CA VAL A 46 -2.19 -7.07 1.81
C VAL A 46 -0.78 -7.59 2.08
N GLY A 47 -0.64 -8.61 2.94
CA GLY A 47 0.67 -9.20 3.24
C GLY A 47 1.32 -9.84 2.02
N ALA A 48 0.56 -10.58 1.20
CA ALA A 48 1.08 -11.18 -0.02
C ALA A 48 1.50 -10.12 -1.06
N ASP A 49 0.64 -9.11 -1.29
CA ASP A 49 0.98 -7.99 -2.18
C ASP A 49 2.27 -7.30 -1.72
N LEU A 50 2.50 -7.22 -0.40
CA LEU A 50 3.69 -6.62 0.17
C LEU A 50 4.97 -7.40 -0.06
N GLU A 51 4.92 -8.71 0.15
CA GLU A 51 6.07 -9.60 -0.08
C GLU A 51 6.51 -9.55 -1.55
N ASP A 52 5.55 -9.54 -2.48
CA ASP A 52 5.82 -9.42 -3.91
C ASP A 52 6.50 -8.09 -4.26
N ILE A 53 6.07 -6.98 -3.65
CA ILE A 53 6.66 -5.66 -3.87
C ILE A 53 8.08 -5.58 -3.30
N ILE A 54 8.31 -6.16 -2.12
CA ILE A 54 9.66 -6.24 -1.52
C ILE A 54 10.58 -7.03 -2.44
N ALA A 55 10.12 -8.18 -2.94
CA ALA A 55 10.87 -9.02 -3.88
C ALA A 55 11.17 -8.28 -5.20
N ALA A 56 10.20 -7.51 -5.72
CA ALA A 56 10.34 -6.79 -6.99
C ALA A 56 11.24 -5.56 -6.90
N THR A 57 11.19 -4.83 -5.78
CA THR A 57 11.87 -3.53 -5.65
C THR A 57 13.31 -3.64 -5.14
N ARG A 58 13.71 -4.78 -4.54
CA ARG A 58 15.03 -5.01 -3.92
C ARG A 58 15.46 -3.92 -2.91
N PHE A 59 14.54 -3.07 -2.45
CA PHE A 59 14.87 -2.09 -1.42
C PHE A 59 15.21 -2.81 -0.12
N GLN A 60 16.10 -2.22 0.69
CA GLN A 60 16.33 -2.60 2.08
C GLN A 60 15.49 -1.66 2.94
N TRP A 61 14.40 -2.17 3.51
CA TRP A 61 13.38 -1.39 4.20
C TRP A 61 13.77 -1.36 5.66
N VAL A 62 13.84 -0.18 6.26
CA VAL A 62 14.26 -0.07 7.67
C VAL A 62 13.03 0.09 8.58
N PHE A 63 11.98 0.76 8.10
CA PHE A 63 10.74 0.95 8.85
C PHE A 63 9.51 1.01 7.92
N ALA A 64 8.43 0.38 8.36
CA ALA A 64 7.11 0.38 7.73
C ALA A 64 6.10 1.01 8.69
N GLN A 65 5.41 2.07 8.25
CA GLN A 65 4.34 2.72 9.02
C GLN A 65 3.01 2.50 8.30
N CYS A 66 2.04 1.90 8.98
CA CYS A 66 0.72 1.64 8.42
C CYS A 66 -0.34 2.49 9.12
N ASP A 67 -1.07 3.29 8.34
CA ASP A 67 -2.24 4.02 8.83
C ASP A 67 -3.43 3.03 8.94
N ILE A 68 -3.44 2.19 9.97
CA ILE A 68 -4.53 1.23 10.17
C ILE A 68 -5.68 1.90 10.93
N GLY A 69 -6.81 2.06 10.25
CA GLY A 69 -8.13 1.81 10.82
C GLY A 69 -8.45 0.32 10.69
N SER A 70 -8.94 -0.29 11.78
CA SER A 70 -9.22 -1.72 12.03
C SER A 70 -9.59 -2.59 10.83
#